data_AF-A0A9X3L6S9-F1
#
_entry.id   AF-A0A9X3L6S9-F1
#
_cell.length_a   1.000
_cell.length_b   1.000
_cell.length_c   1.000
_cell.angle_alpha   90.00
_cell.angle_beta   90.00
_cell.angle_gamma   90.00
#
_symmetry.space_group_name_H-M   'P 1'
#
loop_
_entity.id
_entity.type
_entity.pdbx_description
1 polymer ?
#
loop_
_entity_poly.entity_id
_entity_poly.type
_entity_poly.pdbx_seq_one_letter_code
_entity_poly.pdbx_strand_id
1 'polypeptide(L)'
;MNLDRLRREFPDYDIATLPTLPEGYVDASSYIDAAPSFENEERGLKVYIDYAEYADRESGRSQRFCVSRYDEEAGDYEDVALSTNDWAEVIRFLTA
;
A
#
# COMPACT_ATOMS: atom_id res chain seq x y z
N MET A 1 2.10 -2.19 -14.61
CA MET A 1 0.98 -2.21 -13.65
C MET A 1 -0.16 -1.34 -14.20
N ASN A 2 -1.39 -1.84 -14.21
CA ASN A 2 -2.57 -1.00 -14.50
C ASN A 2 -2.93 -0.22 -13.20
N LEU A 3 -3.18 1.08 -13.32
CA LEU A 3 -3.49 2.01 -12.22
C LEU A 3 -4.89 2.64 -12.34
N ASP A 4 -5.78 2.04 -13.13
CA ASP A 4 -7.12 2.59 -13.37
C ASP A 4 -7.97 2.64 -12.10
N ARG A 5 -7.77 1.71 -11.14
CA ARG A 5 -8.48 1.72 -9.86
C ARG A 5 -7.96 2.85 -8.99
N LEU A 6 -6.65 2.95 -8.76
CA LEU A 6 -6.05 4.04 -8.01
C LEU A 6 -6.54 5.40 -8.51
N ARG A 7 -6.50 5.64 -9.83
CA ARG A 7 -6.98 6.90 -10.43
C ARG A 7 -8.46 7.20 -10.16
N ARG A 8 -9.29 6.16 -10.08
CA ARG A 8 -10.73 6.29 -9.83
C ARG A 8 -11.04 6.48 -8.36
N GLU A 9 -10.39 5.71 -7.50
CA GLU A 9 -10.66 5.66 -6.06
C GLU A 9 -9.96 6.81 -5.31
N PHE A 10 -8.78 7.22 -5.77
CA PHE A 10 -7.96 8.29 -5.18
C PHE A 10 -7.58 9.34 -6.24
N PRO A 11 -8.54 10.15 -6.73
CA PRO A 11 -8.30 11.09 -7.83
C PRO A 11 -7.28 12.20 -7.49
N ASP A 12 -7.11 12.51 -6.21
CA ASP A 12 -6.19 13.55 -5.72
C ASP A 12 -4.77 13.00 -5.42
N TYR A 13 -4.56 11.68 -5.54
CA TYR A 13 -3.26 11.07 -5.30
C TYR A 13 -2.26 11.39 -6.42
N ASP A 14 -1.12 11.99 -6.06
CA ASP A 14 -0.04 12.23 -7.02
C ASP A 14 0.71 10.92 -7.34
N ILE A 15 0.33 10.31 -8.46
CA ILE A 15 0.92 9.07 -8.98
C ILE A 15 2.42 9.22 -9.27
N ALA A 16 2.93 10.44 -9.52
CA ALA A 16 4.37 10.63 -9.71
C ALA A 16 5.17 10.34 -8.43
N THR A 17 4.52 10.35 -7.27
CA THR A 17 5.14 10.00 -5.99
C THR A 17 5.15 8.50 -5.70
N LEU A 18 4.39 7.71 -6.49
CA LEU A 18 4.29 6.27 -6.31
C LEU A 18 5.65 5.60 -6.60
N PRO A 19 6.24 4.88 -5.64
CA PRO A 19 7.49 4.19 -5.89
C PRO A 19 7.28 2.99 -6.81
N THR A 20 8.36 2.52 -7.45
CA THR A 20 8.31 1.30 -8.27
C THR A 20 8.09 0.09 -7.36
N LEU A 21 6.95 -0.59 -7.51
CA LEU A 21 6.66 -1.84 -6.83
C LEU A 21 7.40 -3.03 -7.48
N PRO A 22 7.73 -4.09 -6.72
CA PRO A 22 8.21 -5.35 -7.26
C PRO A 22 7.21 -5.99 -8.24
N GLU A 23 7.70 -6.93 -9.05
CA GLU A 23 6.84 -7.73 -9.92
C GLU A 23 5.80 -8.55 -9.12
N GLY A 24 4.63 -8.78 -9.71
CA GLY A 24 3.52 -9.51 -9.10
C GLY A 24 2.55 -8.65 -8.28
N TYR A 25 2.91 -7.40 -7.96
CA TYR A 25 1.97 -6.48 -7.32
C TYR A 25 0.96 -5.88 -8.30
N VAL A 26 -0.31 -5.89 -7.90
CA VAL A 26 -1.43 -5.34 -8.67
C VAL A 26 -2.17 -4.28 -7.86
N ASP A 27 -2.77 -3.32 -8.56
CA ASP A 27 -3.58 -2.26 -7.94
C ASP A 27 -4.86 -2.84 -7.32
N ALA A 28 -4.94 -2.73 -6.00
CA ALA A 28 -6.05 -3.18 -5.16
C ALA A 28 -6.72 -2.01 -4.42
N SER A 29 -6.44 -0.77 -4.86
CA SER A 29 -6.96 0.45 -4.27
C SER A 29 -8.49 0.44 -4.18
N SER A 30 -9.00 0.90 -3.05
CA SER A 30 -10.43 1.02 -2.76
C SER A 30 -10.71 2.35 -2.06
N TYR A 31 -11.77 3.07 -2.43
CA TYR A 31 -12.09 4.37 -1.81
C TYR A 31 -12.40 4.31 -0.30
N ILE A 32 -12.63 3.12 0.25
CA ILE A 32 -12.84 2.91 1.69
C ILE A 32 -11.52 2.75 2.47
N ASP A 33 -10.41 2.52 1.76
CA ASP A 33 -9.08 2.44 2.36
C ASP A 33 -8.56 3.86 2.63
N ALA A 34 -7.72 3.98 3.66
CA ALA A 34 -7.04 5.23 4.00
C ALA A 34 -6.07 5.74 2.92
N ALA A 35 -5.58 4.81 2.10
CA ALA A 35 -4.55 5.06 1.11
C ALA A 35 -4.67 4.06 -0.05
N PRO A 36 -4.13 4.39 -1.23
CA PRO A 36 -3.94 3.43 -2.30
C PRO A 36 -3.22 2.18 -1.82
N SER A 37 -3.60 1.03 -2.37
CA SER A 37 -3.10 -0.25 -1.92
C SER A 37 -2.80 -1.19 -3.08
N PHE A 38 -1.80 -2.05 -2.88
CA PHE A 38 -1.30 -2.97 -3.89
C PHE A 38 -1.09 -4.34 -3.27
N GLU A 39 -1.58 -5.37 -3.95
CA GLU A 39 -1.60 -6.74 -3.44
C GLU A 39 -0.72 -7.65 -4.29
N ASN A 40 -0.10 -8.62 -3.64
CA ASN A 40 0.53 -9.77 -4.26
C ASN A 40 -0.05 -11.03 -3.59
N GLU A 41 -1.01 -11.66 -4.27
CA GLU A 41 -1.73 -12.83 -3.76
C GLU A 41 -0.79 -14.04 -3.55
N GLU A 42 0.19 -14.24 -4.43
CA GLU A 42 1.16 -15.35 -4.31
C GLU A 42 2.00 -15.25 -3.03
N ARG A 43 2.22 -14.03 -2.55
CA ARG A 43 2.96 -13.75 -1.31
C ARG A 43 2.05 -13.52 -0.11
N GLY A 44 0.73 -13.41 -0.29
CA GLY A 44 -0.20 -13.02 0.77
C GLY A 44 0.14 -11.66 1.40
N LEU A 45 0.58 -10.70 0.59
CA LEU A 45 1.01 -9.38 1.06
C LEU A 45 0.21 -8.25 0.41
N LYS A 46 -0.15 -7.26 1.21
CA LYS A 46 -0.73 -6.00 0.77
C LYS A 46 0.10 -4.83 1.27
N VAL A 47 0.48 -3.93 0.37
CA VAL A 47 1.17 -2.68 0.72
C VAL A 47 0.25 -1.49 0.48
N TYR A 48 0.08 -0.67 1.51
CA TYR A 48 -0.61 0.60 1.47
C TYR A 48 0.42 1.72 1.33
N ILE A 49 0.22 2.62 0.38
CA ILE A 49 1.14 3.70 0.05
C ILE A 49 0.39 5.03 0.17
N ASP A 50 0.48 5.61 1.36
CA ASP A 50 -0.15 6.88 1.71
C ASP A 50 0.47 8.07 0.96
N TYR A 51 -0.17 9.22 1.05
CA TYR A 51 0.28 10.47 0.43
C TYR A 51 1.71 10.80 0.85
N ALA A 52 2.50 11.32 -0.11
CA ALA A 52 3.87 11.72 0.16
C ALA A 52 3.93 12.77 1.28
N GLU A 53 3.07 13.79 1.17
CA GLU A 53 2.93 14.84 2.16
C GLU A 53 2.19 14.34 3.40
N TYR A 54 2.79 14.58 4.57
CA TYR A 54 2.24 14.11 5.84
C TYR A 54 0.87 14.72 6.17
N ALA A 55 0.63 15.94 5.72
CA ALA A 55 -0.61 16.67 5.99
C ALA A 55 -1.84 16.07 5.29
N ASP A 56 -1.64 15.30 4.22
CA ASP A 56 -2.70 14.74 3.40
C ASP A 56 -3.09 13.30 3.81
N ARG A 57 -2.36 12.71 4.77
CA ARG A 57 -2.56 11.32 5.24
C ARG A 57 -3.78 11.21 6.16
N GLU A 58 -4.61 10.16 5.97
CA GLU A 58 -5.97 10.04 6.56
C GLU A 58 -6.02 9.98 8.11
N SER A 59 -4.90 9.90 8.83
CA SER A 59 -4.90 9.89 10.30
C SER A 59 -3.95 10.90 10.93
N GLY A 60 -3.26 11.72 10.14
CA GLY A 60 -2.23 12.64 10.62
C GLY A 60 -1.19 11.99 11.54
N ARG A 61 -1.02 10.65 11.47
CA ARG A 61 -0.21 9.80 12.37
C ARG A 61 0.36 8.55 11.68
N SER A 62 -0.04 8.22 10.45
CA SER A 62 0.47 7.06 9.71
C SER A 62 1.86 7.32 9.11
N GLN A 63 2.72 6.30 9.19
CA GLN A 63 3.87 6.21 8.30
C GLN A 63 3.38 6.11 6.85
N ARG A 64 4.22 6.53 5.89
CA ARG A 64 3.83 6.55 4.47
C ARG A 64 3.53 5.16 3.92
N PHE A 65 4.28 4.17 4.39
CA PHE A 65 4.18 2.81 3.89
C PHE A 65 3.75 1.89 5.02
N CYS A 66 2.73 1.09 4.74
CA CYS A 66 2.27 0.02 5.62
C CYS A 66 2.19 -1.28 4.82
N VAL A 67 2.75 -2.37 5.35
CA VAL A 67 2.63 -3.70 4.74
C VAL A 67 1.87 -4.60 5.70
N SER A 68 0.80 -5.19 5.21
CA SER A 68 0.02 -6.19 5.93
C SER A 68 0.19 -7.57 5.32
N ARG A 69 0.10 -8.59 6.17
CA ARG A 69 -0.04 -9.99 5.74
C ARG A 69 -1.50 -10.36 5.66
N TYR A 70 -1.83 -11.25 4.74
CA TYR A 70 -3.13 -11.89 4.72
C TYR A 70 -3.23 -12.85 5.91
N ASP A 71 -4.23 -12.66 6.75
CA ASP A 71 -4.58 -13.57 7.83
C ASP A 71 -5.63 -14.57 7.30
N GLU A 72 -5.25 -15.85 7.17
CA GLU A 72 -6.15 -16.90 6.68
C GLU A 72 -7.31 -17.20 7.63
N GLU A 73 -7.16 -16.96 8.93
CA GLU A 73 -8.21 -17.19 9.94
C GLU A 73 -9.25 -16.07 9.92
N ALA A 74 -8.81 -14.81 9.84
CA ALA A 74 -9.68 -13.65 9.76
C ALA A 74 -10.23 -13.39 8.35
N GLY A 75 -9.50 -13.80 7.32
CA GLY A 75 -9.85 -13.58 5.92
C GLY A 75 -9.61 -12.14 5.46
N ASP A 76 -8.63 -11.44 6.05
CA ASP A 76 -8.35 -10.03 5.80
C ASP A 76 -6.84 -9.68 5.84
N TYR A 77 -6.53 -8.39 5.73
CA TYR A 77 -5.17 -7.82 5.78
C TYR A 77 -4.97 -6.92 7.02
N GLU A 78 -5.58 -7.24 8.17
CA GLU A 78 -5.43 -6.43 9.39
C GLU A 78 -4.09 -6.66 10.13
N ASP A 79 -3.36 -7.75 9.86
CA ASP A 79 -2.03 -8.01 10.45
C ASP A 79 -0.95 -7.11 9.83
N VAL A 80 -0.72 -5.94 10.45
CA VAL A 80 0.35 -5.02 10.07
C VAL A 80 1.72 -5.60 10.42
N ALA A 81 2.48 -5.98 9.39
CA ALA A 81 3.80 -6.56 9.53
C ALA A 81 4.95 -5.55 9.45
N LEU A 82 4.74 -4.41 8.78
CA LEU A 82 5.71 -3.32 8.67
C LEU A 82 5.00 -1.97 8.54
N SER A 83 5.47 -0.95 9.26
CA SER A 83 5.03 0.45 9.09
C SER A 83 6.25 1.37 9.15
N THR A 84 6.54 2.07 8.05
CA THR A 84 7.79 2.85 7.90
C THR A 84 7.64 3.98 6.87
N ASN A 85 8.51 4.99 6.95
CA ASN A 85 8.66 6.01 5.91
C ASN A 85 9.81 5.67 4.93
N ASP A 86 10.54 4.57 5.13
CA ASP A 86 11.66 4.16 4.28
C ASP A 86 11.23 3.10 3.25
N TRP A 87 11.17 3.50 1.98
CA TRP A 87 10.84 2.58 0.89
C TRP A 87 11.86 1.45 0.71
N ALA A 88 13.15 1.68 1.03
CA ALA A 88 14.16 0.64 0.91
C ALA A 88 13.92 -0.50 1.92
N GLU A 89 13.40 -0.17 3.10
CA GLU A 89 12.96 -1.17 4.09
C GLU A 89 11.75 -1.95 3.59
N VAL A 90 10.77 -1.27 2.99
CA VAL A 90 9.61 -1.91 2.36
C VAL A 90 10.05 -2.88 1.27
N ILE A 91 10.91 -2.46 0.33
CA ILE A 91 11.40 -3.34 -0.75
C ILE A 91 12.07 -4.59 -0.18
N ARG A 92 12.96 -4.46 0.81
CA ARG A 92 13.60 -5.61 1.44
C ARG A 92 12.58 -6.58 2.03
N PHE A 93 11.50 -6.06 2.61
CA PHE A 93 10.43 -6.86 3.16
C PHE A 93 9.59 -7.55 2.07
N LEU A 94 9.17 -6.83 1.02
CA LEU A 94 8.33 -7.38 -0.05
C LEU A 94 9.05 -8.44 -0.90
N THR A 95 10.38 -8.39 -0.97
CA THR A 95 11.20 -9.33 -1.78
C THR A 95 11.91 -10.41 -0.98
N ALA A 96 11.78 -10.42 0.35
CA ALA A 96 12.28 -11.50 1.19
C ALA A 96 11.60 -12.84 0.85
#